data_AF-A0A316QYK3-F1
#
_entry.id   AF-A0A316QYK3-F1
#
_cell.length_a   1.000
_cell.length_b   1.000
_cell.length_c   1.000
_cell.angle_alpha   90.00
_cell.angle_beta   90.00
_cell.angle_gamma   90.00
#
_symmetry.space_group_name_H-M   'P 1'
#
loop_
_entity.id
_entity.type
_entity.pdbx_description
1 polymer ?
#
loop_
_entity_poly.entity_id
_entity_poly.type
_entity_poly.pdbx_seq_one_letter_code
_entity_poly.pdbx_strand_id
1 'polypeptide(L)'
;MRLKACTKLHFLKKSKHQKELVKNSPPKNFLGGELRRKIKMEVTERLDKLLKERNLSIPQLTKKAGLSPKAIYNWYRGSSPRIKALQQICTALNITLEDFFKEENRIEICKQEKELILSYRKLSENAKRDLVQCAEILRR
;
A
#
# COMPACT_ATOMS: atom_id res chain seq x y z
N MET A 1 -40.80 -38.63 -13.43
CA MET A 1 -41.39 -37.84 -12.32
C MET A 1 -40.41 -36.77 -11.87
N ARG A 2 -40.95 -35.65 -11.37
CA ARG A 2 -40.36 -34.32 -11.19
C ARG A 2 -39.31 -34.21 -10.06
N LEU A 3 -38.29 -33.37 -10.32
CA LEU A 3 -37.63 -32.33 -9.48
C LEU A 3 -37.46 -32.50 -7.96
N LYS A 4 -36.21 -32.27 -7.50
CA LYS A 4 -35.74 -31.29 -6.48
C LYS A 4 -34.18 -31.39 -6.39
N ALA A 5 -33.43 -30.42 -6.90
CA ALA A 5 -33.02 -29.13 -6.31
C ALA A 5 -31.67 -29.20 -5.53
N CYS A 6 -30.75 -28.33 -5.95
CA CYS A 6 -29.43 -28.00 -5.41
C CYS A 6 -29.35 -27.93 -3.88
N THR A 7 -28.27 -28.45 -3.29
CA THR A 7 -27.43 -27.76 -2.27
C THR A 7 -26.36 -28.68 -1.67
N LYS A 8 -25.13 -28.62 -2.21
CA LYS A 8 -23.84 -28.56 -1.46
C LYS A 8 -22.66 -28.69 -2.42
N LEU A 9 -22.60 -27.76 -3.36
CA LEU A 9 -21.35 -27.42 -4.04
C LEU A 9 -20.75 -26.24 -3.27
N HIS A 10 -20.18 -26.51 -2.11
CA HIS A 10 -19.15 -25.68 -1.50
C HIS A 10 -18.66 -26.36 -0.24
N PHE A 11 -17.35 -26.25 -0.01
CA PHE A 11 -16.70 -26.60 1.24
C PHE A 11 -16.34 -28.07 1.41
N LEU A 12 -15.27 -28.52 0.74
CA LEU A 12 -14.23 -29.42 1.29
C LEU A 12 -13.19 -29.71 0.20
N LYS A 13 -12.17 -28.85 0.08
CA LYS A 13 -10.81 -29.19 -0.41
C LYS A 13 -9.84 -28.04 -0.07
N LYS A 14 -9.78 -27.66 1.22
CA LYS A 14 -8.61 -26.97 1.79
C LYS A 14 -7.51 -28.02 1.98
N SER A 15 -6.67 -28.29 0.99
CA SER A 15 -5.34 -28.90 1.22
C SER A 15 -4.52 -28.96 -0.07
N LYS A 16 -3.50 -28.09 -0.15
CA LYS A 16 -2.17 -28.25 -0.79
C LYS A 16 -1.61 -26.91 -1.32
N HIS A 17 -2.41 -26.00 -1.88
CA HIS A 17 -1.91 -24.70 -2.35
C HIS A 17 -1.63 -23.64 -1.27
N GLN A 18 -2.27 -23.72 -0.10
CA GLN A 18 -2.01 -22.74 0.99
C GLN A 18 -0.70 -22.97 1.75
N LYS A 19 -0.06 -24.14 1.61
CA LYS A 19 1.20 -24.45 2.31
C LYS A 19 2.45 -23.95 1.59
N GLU A 20 2.34 -23.55 0.33
CA GLU A 20 3.48 -23.15 -0.51
C GLU A 20 3.76 -21.65 -0.43
N LEU A 21 2.71 -20.83 -0.22
CA LEU A 21 2.84 -19.37 -0.01
C LEU A 21 3.48 -18.98 1.33
N VAL A 22 3.61 -19.90 2.28
CA VAL A 22 4.26 -19.63 3.58
C VAL A 22 5.78 -19.85 3.54
N LYS A 23 6.30 -20.60 2.55
CA LYS A 23 7.74 -20.94 2.46
C LYS A 23 8.61 -19.85 1.82
N ASN A 24 8.00 -18.90 1.10
CA ASN A 24 8.70 -17.78 0.47
C ASN A 24 8.49 -16.45 1.21
N SER A 25 8.13 -16.50 2.50
CA SER A 25 8.12 -15.30 3.33
C SER A 25 9.57 -14.84 3.55
N PRO A 26 9.92 -13.58 3.23
CA PRO A 26 11.26 -13.08 3.48
C PRO A 26 11.63 -13.28 4.95
N PRO A 27 12.85 -13.77 5.27
CA PRO A 27 13.36 -13.88 6.63
C PRO A 27 12.99 -12.68 7.50
N LYS A 28 12.70 -12.90 8.78
CA LYS A 28 12.27 -11.87 9.74
C LYS A 28 13.22 -10.65 9.83
N ASN A 29 14.41 -10.74 9.26
CA ASN A 29 15.42 -9.69 9.15
C ASN A 29 15.83 -9.34 7.70
N PHE A 30 14.92 -9.42 6.72
CA PHE A 30 15.24 -9.17 5.30
C PHE A 30 15.55 -7.70 4.95
N LEU A 31 15.15 -6.77 5.80
CA LEU A 31 15.32 -5.34 5.54
C LEU A 31 16.75 -4.93 5.94
N GLY A 32 17.60 -4.68 4.94
CA GLY A 32 18.93 -4.07 5.13
C GLY A 32 18.84 -2.68 5.77
N GLY A 33 19.93 -2.25 6.43
CA GLY A 33 19.95 -1.03 7.25
C GLY A 33 19.57 0.26 6.50
N GLU A 34 19.80 0.30 5.19
CA GLU A 34 19.42 1.43 4.34
C GLU A 34 17.92 1.48 4.03
N LEU A 35 17.33 0.35 3.66
CA LEU A 35 15.89 0.25 3.41
C LEU A 35 15.08 0.49 4.68
N ARG A 36 15.56 0.03 5.85
CA ARG A 36 14.95 0.35 7.15
C ARG A 36 14.98 1.85 7.46
N ARG A 37 16.06 2.55 7.10
CA ARG A 37 16.15 4.02 7.25
C ARG A 37 15.17 4.74 6.32
N LYS A 38 15.08 4.31 5.05
CA LYS A 38 14.17 4.90 4.07
C LYS A 38 12.70 4.80 4.50
N ILE A 39 12.24 3.60 4.86
CA ILE A 39 10.86 3.36 5.34
C ILE A 39 10.57 4.17 6.61
N LYS A 40 11.56 4.35 7.50
CA LYS A 40 11.39 5.13 8.72
C LYS A 40 11.12 6.60 8.42
N MET A 41 11.93 7.23 7.56
CA MET A 41 11.77 8.65 7.20
C MET A 41 10.39 8.89 6.58
N GLU A 42 9.98 7.99 5.69
CA GLU A 42 8.71 8.05 4.97
C GLU A 42 7.49 8.03 5.92
N VAL A 43 7.51 7.17 6.95
CA VAL A 43 6.41 7.11 7.93
C VAL A 43 6.32 8.37 8.77
N THR A 44 7.45 8.87 9.31
CA THR A 44 7.43 10.04 10.19
C THR A 44 7.08 11.31 9.42
N GLU A 45 7.58 11.47 8.20
CA GLU A 45 7.25 12.59 7.32
C GLU A 45 5.77 12.58 6.93
N ARG A 46 5.23 11.41 6.59
CA ARG A 46 3.80 11.27 6.27
C ARG A 46 2.93 11.59 7.49
N LEU A 47 3.34 11.15 8.67
CA LEU A 47 2.64 11.47 9.92
C LEU A 47 2.62 12.99 10.17
N ASP A 48 3.75 13.67 9.97
CA ASP A 48 3.84 15.13 10.11
C ASP A 48 2.95 15.87 9.12
N LYS A 49 2.90 15.43 7.84
CA LYS A 49 1.99 15.99 6.84
C LYS A 49 0.53 15.87 7.30
N LEU A 50 0.10 14.68 7.71
CA LEU A 50 -1.28 14.43 8.17
C LEU A 50 -1.64 15.22 9.44
N LEU A 51 -0.69 15.38 10.36
CA LEU A 51 -0.89 16.19 11.57
C LEU A 51 -1.04 17.68 11.23
N LYS A 52 -0.23 18.21 10.31
CA LYS A 52 -0.31 19.60 9.83
C LYS A 52 -1.60 19.88 9.09
N GLU A 53 -1.99 19.02 8.15
CA GLU A 53 -3.24 19.16 7.39
C GLU A 53 -4.48 19.25 8.29
N ARG A 54 -4.45 18.56 9.44
CA ARG A 54 -5.59 18.50 10.37
C ARG A 54 -5.41 19.33 11.63
N ASN A 55 -4.35 20.15 11.72
CA ASN A 55 -4.01 20.95 12.90
C ASN A 55 -4.01 20.13 14.21
N LEU A 56 -3.50 18.90 14.15
CA LEU A 56 -3.44 17.99 15.30
C LEU A 56 -2.04 17.98 15.90
N SER A 57 -1.97 17.99 17.23
CA SER A 57 -0.73 17.78 17.98
C SER A 57 -0.51 16.29 18.28
N ILE A 58 0.76 15.86 18.45
CA ILE A 58 1.12 14.47 18.80
C ILE A 58 0.34 13.94 20.02
N PRO A 59 0.18 14.69 21.13
CA PRO A 59 -0.60 14.23 22.29
C PRO A 59 -2.10 14.06 21.99
N GLN A 60 -2.65 14.85 21.08
CA GLN A 60 -4.06 14.74 20.66
C GLN A 60 -4.26 13.50 19.78
N LEU A 61 -3.31 13.24 18.88
CA LEU A 61 -3.32 12.03 18.05
C LEU A 61 -3.22 10.76 18.90
N THR A 62 -2.30 10.70 19.85
CA THR A 62 -2.13 9.52 20.70
C THR A 62 -3.33 9.24 21.58
N LYS A 63 -3.97 10.30 22.11
CA LYS A 63 -5.23 10.18 22.85
C LYS A 63 -6.35 9.58 21.99
N LYS A 64 -6.44 9.99 20.71
CA LYS A 64 -7.42 9.43 19.77
C LYS A 64 -7.09 7.99 19.34
N ALA A 65 -5.81 7.67 19.16
CA ALA A 65 -5.35 6.36 18.70
C ALA A 65 -5.20 5.30 19.82
N GLY A 66 -5.30 5.70 21.09
CA GLY A 66 -5.06 4.80 22.22
C GLY A 66 -3.60 4.34 22.31
N LEU A 67 -2.67 5.22 21.95
CA LEU A 67 -1.22 4.96 21.99
C LEU A 67 -0.53 5.80 23.05
N SER A 68 0.66 5.37 23.51
CA SER A 68 1.49 6.22 24.36
C SER A 68 2.21 7.28 23.51
N PRO A 69 2.26 8.56 23.94
CA PRO A 69 3.11 9.59 23.31
C PRO A 69 4.55 9.13 23.11
N LYS A 70 5.08 8.37 24.09
CA LYS A 70 6.44 7.81 24.04
C LYS A 70 6.66 6.88 22.84
N ALA A 71 5.62 6.16 22.42
CA ALA A 71 5.71 5.29 21.25
C ALA A 71 5.96 6.10 19.97
N ILE A 72 5.22 7.20 19.78
CA ILE A 72 5.40 8.08 18.62
C ILE A 72 6.76 8.78 18.67
N TYR A 73 7.19 9.33 19.81
CA TYR A 73 8.52 9.93 19.95
C TYR A 73 9.65 8.93 19.67
N ASN A 74 9.48 7.66 20.03
CA ASN A 74 10.44 6.62 19.69
C ASN A 74 10.50 6.36 18.18
N TRP A 75 9.42 6.59 17.43
CA TRP A 75 9.43 6.45 15.97
C TRP A 75 10.29 7.53 15.32
N TYR A 76 10.16 8.78 15.77
CA TYR A 76 11.06 9.87 15.36
C TYR A 76 12.53 9.55 15.68
N ARG A 77 12.79 8.92 16.84
CA ARG A 77 14.16 8.57 17.28
C ARG A 77 14.81 7.41 16.55
N GLY A 78 14.08 6.51 15.90
CA GLY A 78 14.74 5.35 15.27
C GLY A 78 13.91 4.09 15.16
N SER A 79 12.89 3.95 16.01
CA SER A 79 12.16 2.69 16.09
C SER A 79 11.12 2.58 14.98
N SER A 80 10.95 1.37 14.45
CA SER A 80 9.93 1.10 13.43
C SER A 80 8.58 0.87 14.10
N PRO A 81 7.48 1.49 13.62
CA PRO A 81 6.15 1.22 14.12
C PRO A 81 5.75 -0.23 13.85
N ARG A 82 5.02 -0.84 14.79
CA ARG A 82 4.32 -2.09 14.50
C ARG A 82 3.14 -1.79 13.60
N ILE A 83 2.82 -2.71 12.67
CA ILE A 83 1.65 -2.58 11.77
C ILE A 83 0.37 -2.28 12.58
N LYS A 84 0.18 -2.94 13.73
CA LYS A 84 -0.95 -2.68 14.64
C LYS A 84 -1.03 -1.22 15.12
N ALA A 85 0.11 -0.63 15.50
CA ALA A 85 0.14 0.75 15.98
C ALA A 85 -0.13 1.75 14.83
N LEU A 86 0.36 1.45 13.63
CA LEU A 86 0.06 2.24 12.45
C LEU A 86 -1.43 2.17 12.08
N GLN A 87 -2.04 0.97 12.18
CA GLN A 87 -3.49 0.79 11.99
C GLN A 87 -4.32 1.62 12.97
N GLN A 88 -3.92 1.66 14.24
CA GLN A 88 -4.60 2.47 15.26
C GLN A 88 -4.57 3.96 14.92
N ILE A 89 -3.44 4.46 14.43
CA ILE A 89 -3.30 5.85 13.97
C ILE A 89 -4.15 6.10 12.73
N CYS A 90 -4.11 5.20 11.74
CA CYS A 90 -4.93 5.33 10.53
C CYS A 90 -6.42 5.38 10.89
N THR A 91 -6.86 4.51 11.80
CA THR A 91 -8.24 4.48 12.32
C THR A 91 -8.59 5.78 13.04
N ALA A 92 -7.71 6.31 13.89
CA ALA A 92 -7.92 7.58 14.58
C ALA A 92 -7.95 8.80 13.65
N LEU A 93 -7.30 8.70 12.49
CA LEU A 93 -7.27 9.71 11.44
C LEU A 93 -8.38 9.52 10.39
N ASN A 94 -9.21 8.47 10.49
CA ASN A 94 -10.20 8.10 9.46
C ASN A 94 -9.58 7.97 8.06
N ILE A 95 -8.40 7.36 7.96
CA ILE A 95 -7.74 7.04 6.69
C ILE A 95 -7.48 5.54 6.62
N THR A 96 -7.39 5.00 5.40
CA THR A 96 -6.94 3.62 5.23
C THR A 96 -5.41 3.54 5.29
N LEU A 97 -4.90 2.34 5.54
CA LEU A 97 -3.46 2.06 5.39
C LEU A 97 -2.97 2.33 3.96
N GLU A 98 -3.83 2.09 2.96
CA GLU A 98 -3.51 2.37 1.56
C GLU A 98 -3.34 3.88 1.33
N ASP A 99 -4.24 4.70 1.88
CA ASP A 99 -4.15 6.17 1.81
C ASP A 99 -2.95 6.73 2.58
N PHE A 100 -2.57 6.07 3.68
CA PHE A 100 -1.37 6.43 4.43
C PHE A 100 -0.13 6.25 3.56
N PHE A 101 0.00 5.11 2.86
CA PHE A 101 1.12 4.79 1.97
C PHE A 101 0.89 5.20 0.50
N LYS A 102 -0.14 5.99 0.22
CA LYS A 102 -0.38 6.52 -1.12
C LYS A 102 0.69 7.59 -1.36
N GLU A 103 1.78 7.17 -1.98
CA GLU A 103 2.79 8.10 -2.50
C GLU A 103 2.09 9.13 -3.40
N GLU A 104 2.46 10.41 -3.27
CA GLU A 104 2.00 11.51 -4.14
C GLU A 104 2.23 11.19 -5.64
N ASN A 105 3.12 10.22 -5.94
CA ASN A 105 3.44 9.75 -7.28
C ASN A 105 2.61 8.55 -7.77
N ARG A 106 1.61 8.07 -7.03
CA ARG A 106 0.66 7.11 -7.59
C ARG A 106 -0.29 7.84 -8.53
N ILE A 107 0.07 7.85 -9.81
CA ILE A 107 -0.83 8.23 -10.89
C ILE A 107 -2.05 7.30 -10.81
N GLU A 108 -3.22 7.87 -10.54
CA GLU A 108 -4.47 7.13 -10.63
C GLU A 108 -4.75 6.85 -12.10
N ILE A 109 -4.57 5.59 -12.50
CA ILE A 109 -4.70 5.17 -13.89
C ILE A 109 -6.18 4.89 -14.19
N CYS A 110 -6.78 5.68 -15.08
CA CYS A 110 -8.13 5.47 -15.60
C CYS A 110 -8.22 4.25 -16.53
N LYS A 111 -9.43 3.87 -16.95
CA LYS A 111 -9.65 2.70 -17.80
C LYS A 111 -8.90 2.80 -19.13
N GLN A 112 -8.93 3.98 -19.77
CA GLN A 112 -8.27 4.21 -21.05
C GLN A 112 -6.74 4.09 -20.95
N GLU A 113 -6.14 4.65 -19.90
CA GLU A 113 -4.71 4.53 -19.66
C GLU A 113 -4.29 3.08 -19.37
N LYS A 114 -5.12 2.29 -18.67
CA LYS A 114 -4.86 0.85 -18.48
C LYS A 114 -4.83 0.10 -19.81
N GLU A 115 -5.78 0.36 -20.70
CA GLU A 115 -5.83 -0.25 -22.03
C GLU A 115 -4.61 0.14 -22.87
N LEU A 116 -4.19 1.41 -22.79
CA LEU A 116 -2.97 1.91 -23.44
C LEU A 116 -1.72 1.19 -22.92
N ILE A 117 -1.56 1.05 -21.60
CA ILE A 117 -0.42 0.36 -20.98
C ILE A 117 -0.38 -1.12 -21.39
N LEU A 118 -1.53 -1.80 -21.39
CA LEU A 118 -1.63 -3.21 -21.80
C LEU A 118 -1.26 -3.39 -23.29
N SER A 119 -1.66 -2.45 -24.13
CA SER A 119 -1.30 -2.45 -25.56
C SER A 119 0.18 -2.14 -25.77
N TYR A 120 0.70 -1.13 -25.08
CA TYR A 120 2.10 -0.72 -25.12
C TYR A 120 3.08 -1.85 -24.75
N ARG A 121 2.74 -2.67 -23.75
CA ARG A 121 3.55 -3.82 -23.32
C ARG A 121 3.71 -4.89 -24.40
N LYS A 122 2.80 -4.95 -25.38
CA LYS A 122 2.83 -5.92 -26.48
C LYS A 122 3.61 -5.42 -27.71
N LEU A 123 3.98 -4.14 -27.74
CA LEU A 123 4.68 -3.53 -28.86
C LEU A 123 6.17 -3.90 -28.87
N SER A 124 6.78 -3.85 -30.06
CA SER A 124 8.24 -3.92 -30.22
C SER A 124 8.92 -2.63 -29.72
N GLU A 125 10.21 -2.70 -29.42
CA GLU A 125 10.96 -1.53 -28.93
C GLU A 125 11.00 -0.36 -29.92
N ASN A 126 10.84 -0.62 -31.22
CA ASN A 126 10.72 0.45 -32.22
C ASN A 126 9.33 1.11 -32.14
N ALA A 127 8.27 0.31 -32.14
CA ALA A 127 6.90 0.82 -32.06
C ALA A 127 6.61 1.55 -30.73
N LYS A 128 7.25 1.12 -29.62
CA LYS A 128 7.19 1.85 -28.34
C LYS A 128 7.81 3.24 -28.45
N ARG A 129 8.97 3.37 -29.11
CA ARG A 129 9.64 4.66 -29.35
C ARG A 129 8.78 5.57 -30.21
N ASP A 130 8.21 5.02 -31.28
CA ASP A 130 7.32 5.77 -32.18
C ASP A 130 6.08 6.27 -31.43
N LEU A 131 5.45 5.43 -30.60
CA LEU A 131 4.28 5.81 -29.81
C LEU A 131 4.57 6.93 -28.82
N VAL A 132 5.73 6.88 -28.13
CA VAL A 132 6.16 7.96 -27.23
C VAL A 132 6.42 9.24 -28.01
N GLN A 133 7.06 9.16 -29.17
CA GLN A 133 7.32 10.32 -30.02
C GLN A 133 6.02 10.95 -30.56
N CYS A 134 5.04 10.13 -30.97
CA CYS A 134 3.71 10.60 -31.34
C CYS A 134 3.02 11.32 -30.16
N ALA A 135 3.10 10.78 -28.96
CA ALA A 135 2.52 11.41 -27.77
C ALA A 135 3.11 12.80 -27.48
N GLU A 136 4.43 12.98 -27.66
CA GLU A 136 5.10 14.28 -27.51
C GLU A 136 4.69 15.28 -28.59
N ILE A 137 4.53 14.83 -29.84
CA ILE A 137 4.06 15.69 -30.95
C ILE A 137 2.63 16.16 -30.69
N LEU A 138 1.76 15.26 -30.25
CA LEU A 138 0.35 15.55 -29.97
C LEU A 138 0.13 16.41 -28.72
N ARG A 139 1.17 16.63 -27.90
CA ARG A 139 1.13 17.50 -26.72
C ARG A 139 1.23 18.99 -27.07
N ARG A 140 1.53 19.34 -28.32
CA ARG A 140 1.67 20.71 -28.81
C ARG A 140 0.34 21.38 -29.15
#